data_AF-A0A9P1IBH7-F1
#
_entry.id   AF-A0A9P1IBH7-F1
#
_cell.length_a   1.000
_cell.length_b   1.000
_cell.length_c   1.000
_cell.angle_alpha   90.00
_cell.angle_beta   90.00
_cell.angle_gamma   90.00
#
_symmetry.space_group_name_H-M   'P 1'
#
loop_
_entity.id
_entity.type
_entity.pdbx_description
1 polymer ?
#
loop_
_entity_poly.entity_id
_entity_poly.type
_entity_poly.pdbx_seq_one_letter_code
_entity_poly.pdbx_strand_id
1 'polypeptide(L)'
;MSGIPQDLIDKLQAFDEKLSAVEDLVDKITEGGVDKHYERKAHDMAIVDSASMFLMDSLLWATHGLKGKVANQNDELMVDLARTKRMTADMKEVNERQDAPRINQQAAQNFVRNALWEVPDAKK
;
A
#
# COMPACT_ATOMS: atom_id res chain seq x y z
N MET A 1 -27.17 0.28 -42.67
CA MET A 1 -26.65 -0.39 -41.46
C MET A 1 -26.11 0.70 -40.57
N SER A 2 -26.79 1.02 -39.46
CA SER A 2 -26.27 1.97 -38.47
C SER A 2 -25.08 1.32 -37.78
N GLY A 3 -23.89 1.90 -37.97
CA GLY A 3 -22.65 1.44 -37.34
C GLY A 3 -22.67 1.59 -35.81
N ILE A 4 -21.62 1.09 -35.16
CA ILE A 4 -21.42 1.27 -33.72
C ILE A 4 -21.37 2.78 -33.42
N PRO A 5 -22.11 3.29 -32.41
CA PRO A 5 -22.04 4.68 -31.99
C PRO A 5 -20.61 5.15 -31.71
N GLN A 6 -20.24 6.34 -32.20
CA GLN A 6 -18.89 6.88 -32.04
C GLN A 6 -18.48 7.00 -30.57
N ASP A 7 -19.38 7.45 -29.69
CA ASP A 7 -19.13 7.54 -28.25
C ASP A 7 -18.72 6.21 -27.60
N LEU A 8 -19.21 5.09 -28.14
CA LEU A 8 -18.82 3.75 -27.67
C LEU A 8 -17.44 3.37 -28.18
N ILE A 9 -17.12 3.72 -29.43
CA ILE A 9 -15.79 3.52 -30.02
C ILE A 9 -14.75 4.28 -29.20
N ASP A 10 -15.01 5.56 -28.89
CA ASP A 10 -14.09 6.40 -28.13
C ASP A 10 -13.87 5.86 -26.71
N LYS A 11 -14.93 5.37 -26.05
CA LYS A 11 -14.83 4.72 -24.73
C LYS A 11 -14.01 3.43 -24.77
N LEU A 12 -14.17 2.63 -25.82
CA LEU A 12 -13.42 1.39 -26.00
C LEU A 12 -11.94 1.67 -26.29
N GLN A 13 -11.63 2.67 -27.11
CA GLN A 13 -10.25 3.11 -27.35
C GLN A 13 -9.60 3.62 -26.07
N ALA A 14 -10.29 4.48 -25.32
CA ALA A 14 -9.78 4.95 -24.03
C ALA A 14 -9.58 3.80 -23.04
N PHE A 15 -10.45 2.79 -23.03
CA PHE A 15 -10.29 1.61 -22.19
C PHE A 15 -9.06 0.78 -22.59
N ASP A 16 -8.87 0.54 -23.90
CA ASP A 16 -7.73 -0.16 -24.46
C ASP A 16 -6.40 0.51 -24.09
N GLU A 17 -6.29 1.83 -24.30
CA GLU A 17 -5.11 2.62 -23.93
C GLU A 17 -4.77 2.48 -22.44
N LYS A 18 -5.78 2.48 -21.56
CA LYS A 18 -5.58 2.30 -20.11
C LYS A 18 -5.16 0.87 -19.78
N LEU A 19 -5.69 -0.12 -20.48
CA LEU A 19 -5.32 -1.51 -20.28
C LEU A 19 -3.87 -1.76 -20.68
N SER A 20 -3.44 -1.27 -21.85
CA SER A 20 -2.04 -1.36 -22.30
C SER A 20 -1.08 -0.68 -21.30
N ALA A 21 -1.46 0.48 -20.75
CA ALA A 21 -0.65 1.14 -19.74
C ALA A 21 -0.52 0.31 -18.44
N VAL A 22 -1.55 -0.46 -18.07
CA VAL A 22 -1.50 -1.37 -16.92
C VAL A 22 -0.60 -2.58 -17.24
N GLU A 23 -0.71 -3.15 -18.44
CA GLU A 23 0.15 -4.24 -18.90
C GLU A 23 1.64 -3.85 -18.85
N ASP A 24 1.99 -2.67 -19.39
CA ASP A 24 3.35 -2.12 -19.34
C ASP A 24 3.90 -1.99 -17.91
N LEU A 25 3.03 -1.67 -16.94
CA LEU A 25 3.42 -1.55 -15.53
C LEU A 25 3.59 -2.92 -14.87
N VAL A 26 2.72 -3.87 -15.19
CA VAL A 26 2.80 -5.24 -14.68
C VAL A 26 4.08 -5.91 -15.17
N ASP A 27 4.43 -5.75 -16.45
CA ASP A 27 5.66 -6.29 -17.03
C ASP A 27 6.90 -5.77 -16.30
N LYS A 28 6.92 -4.48 -15.95
CA LYS A 28 8.03 -3.89 -15.16
C LYS A 28 8.10 -4.43 -13.74
N ILE A 29 6.96 -4.64 -13.07
CA ILE A 29 6.93 -5.16 -11.69
C ILE A 29 7.37 -6.63 -11.65
N THR A 30 7.02 -7.38 -12.69
CA THR A 30 7.34 -8.81 -12.84
C THR A 30 8.68 -9.06 -13.52
N GLU A 31 9.40 -8.00 -13.91
CA GLU A 31 10.66 -8.09 -14.63
C GLU A 31 11.70 -8.90 -13.84
N GLY A 32 12.17 -9.99 -14.46
CA GLY A 32 13.12 -10.92 -13.85
C GLY A 32 12.52 -11.94 -12.89
N GLY A 33 11.19 -12.08 -12.91
CA GLY A 33 10.48 -13.21 -12.33
C GLY A 33 10.27 -13.14 -10.82
N VAL A 34 9.61 -14.18 -10.31
CA VAL A 34 9.24 -14.30 -8.90
C VAL A 34 10.47 -14.47 -8.00
N ASP A 35 11.57 -15.03 -8.50
CA ASP A 35 12.77 -15.25 -7.69
C ASP A 35 13.40 -13.93 -7.23
N LYS A 36 13.47 -12.92 -8.11
CA LYS A 36 13.94 -11.58 -7.75
C LYS A 36 13.09 -10.92 -6.66
N HIS A 37 11.85 -11.35 -6.47
CA HIS A 37 11.03 -10.84 -5.39
C HIS A 37 11.54 -11.27 -4.02
N TYR A 38 12.02 -12.50 -3.89
CA TYR A 38 12.56 -13.03 -2.64
C TYR A 38 13.98 -12.52 -2.32
N GLU A 39 14.66 -11.90 -3.28
CA GLU A 39 15.96 -11.24 -3.07
C GLU A 39 15.83 -9.83 -2.46
N ARG A 40 14.60 -9.28 -2.40
CA ARG A 40 14.35 -7.94 -1.86
C ARG A 40 14.51 -7.91 -0.34
N LYS A 41 14.78 -6.72 0.20
CA LYS A 41 14.67 -6.52 1.66
C LYS A 41 13.23 -6.73 2.09
N ALA A 42 13.03 -7.20 3.33
CA ALA A 42 11.69 -7.50 3.86
C ALA A 42 10.70 -6.33 3.71
N HIS A 43 11.16 -5.09 3.86
CA HIS A 43 10.34 -3.90 3.69
C HIS A 43 9.93 -3.66 2.23
N ASP A 44 10.87 -3.75 1.30
CA ASP A 44 10.61 -3.59 -0.14
C ASP A 44 9.69 -4.71 -0.66
N MET A 45 9.86 -5.92 -0.14
CA MET A 45 9.00 -7.07 -0.42
C MET A 45 7.55 -6.78 0.02
N ALA A 46 7.37 -6.30 1.25
CA ALA A 46 6.05 -5.95 1.78
C ALA A 46 5.35 -4.83 0.98
N ILE A 47 6.11 -3.87 0.44
CA ILE A 47 5.59 -2.83 -0.47
C ILE A 47 5.07 -3.47 -1.76
N VAL A 48 5.88 -4.33 -2.39
CA VAL A 48 5.50 -5.01 -3.64
C VAL A 48 4.29 -5.92 -3.43
N ASP A 49 4.24 -6.65 -2.31
CA ASP A 49 3.10 -7.51 -1.98
C ASP A 49 1.82 -6.71 -1.77
N SER A 50 1.90 -5.62 -1.01
CA SER A 50 0.76 -4.73 -0.77
C SER A 50 0.24 -4.10 -2.06
N ALA A 51 1.15 -3.67 -2.95
CA ALA A 51 0.79 -3.14 -4.27
C ALA A 51 0.16 -4.21 -5.17
N SER A 52 0.68 -5.44 -5.13
CA SER A 52 0.17 -6.57 -5.91
C SER A 52 -1.23 -6.98 -5.45
N MET A 53 -1.49 -7.01 -4.14
CA MET A 53 -2.84 -7.23 -3.59
C MET A 53 -3.82 -6.16 -4.09
N PHE A 54 -3.46 -4.88 -3.98
CA PHE A 54 -4.31 -3.79 -4.45
C PHE A 54 -4.60 -3.85 -5.95
N LEU A 55 -3.58 -4.19 -6.76
CA LEU A 55 -3.73 -4.37 -8.19
C LEU A 55 -4.73 -5.49 -8.51
N MET A 56 -4.59 -6.65 -7.87
CA MET A 56 -5.47 -7.80 -8.07
C MET A 56 -6.92 -7.49 -7.72
N ASP A 57 -7.16 -6.85 -6.56
CA ASP A 57 -8.51 -6.46 -6.13
C ASP A 57 -9.14 -5.47 -7.13
N SER A 58 -8.35 -4.50 -7.60
CA SER A 58 -8.80 -3.47 -8.55
C SER A 58 -9.12 -4.06 -9.92
N LEU A 59 -8.30 -4.99 -10.41
CA LEU A 59 -8.56 -5.71 -11.66
C LEU A 59 -9.80 -6.59 -11.52
N LEU A 60 -9.96 -7.28 -10.40
CA LEU A 60 -11.16 -8.08 -10.14
C LEU A 60 -12.40 -7.17 -10.17
N TRP A 61 -12.36 -6.01 -9.51
CA TRP A 61 -13.43 -5.01 -9.57
C TRP A 61 -13.75 -4.58 -11.02
N ALA A 62 -12.73 -4.26 -11.83
CA ALA A 62 -12.90 -3.90 -13.23
C ALA A 62 -13.56 -5.02 -14.05
N THR A 63 -13.14 -6.28 -13.86
CA THR A 63 -13.74 -7.43 -14.54
C THR A 63 -15.20 -7.67 -14.16
N HIS A 64 -15.59 -7.39 -12.92
CA HIS A 64 -16.99 -7.41 -12.50
C HIS A 64 -17.81 -6.37 -13.27
N GLY A 65 -17.29 -5.14 -13.39
CA GLY A 65 -17.90 -4.07 -14.18
C GLY A 65 -18.07 -4.46 -15.66
N LEU A 66 -17.06 -5.07 -16.27
CA LEU A 66 -17.12 -5.55 -17.65
C LEU A 66 -18.15 -6.66 -17.88
N LYS A 67 -18.37 -7.51 -16.86
CA LYS A 67 -19.41 -8.55 -16.89
C LYS A 67 -20.82 -8.01 -16.60
N GLY A 68 -20.98 -6.70 -16.46
CA GLY A 68 -22.25 -6.05 -16.12
C GLY A 68 -22.71 -6.33 -14.69
N LYS A 69 -21.81 -6.82 -13.81
CA LYS A 69 -22.10 -7.04 -12.39
C LYS A 69 -21.68 -5.83 -11.58
N VAL A 70 -22.42 -5.53 -10.52
CA VAL A 70 -21.99 -4.50 -9.57
C VAL A 70 -20.96 -5.13 -8.64
N ALA A 71 -19.73 -4.61 -8.64
CA ALA A 71 -18.62 -5.23 -7.91
C ALA A 71 -18.84 -5.27 -6.38
N ASN A 72 -19.66 -4.36 -5.83
CA ASN A 72 -20.05 -4.36 -4.41
C ASN A 72 -21.01 -5.50 -4.01
N GLN A 73 -21.49 -6.29 -4.97
CA GLN A 73 -22.30 -7.49 -4.72
C GLN A 73 -21.44 -8.75 -4.55
N ASN A 74 -20.12 -8.64 -4.74
CA ASN A 74 -19.20 -9.73 -4.47
C ASN A 74 -18.64 -9.58 -3.06
N ASP A 75 -19.19 -10.34 -2.11
CA ASP A 75 -18.78 -10.31 -0.70
C ASP A 75 -17.30 -10.67 -0.52
N GLU A 76 -16.78 -11.61 -1.30
CA GLU A 76 -15.36 -12.02 -1.24
C GLU A 76 -14.45 -10.86 -1.65
N LEU A 77 -14.78 -10.17 -2.75
CA LEU A 77 -14.04 -8.99 -3.21
C LEU A 77 -14.09 -7.86 -2.18
N MET A 78 -15.22 -7.68 -1.50
CA MET A 78 -15.34 -6.65 -0.45
C MET A 78 -14.48 -6.99 0.78
N VAL A 79 -14.36 -8.27 1.13
CA VAL A 79 -13.45 -8.75 2.19
C VAL A 79 -12.00 -8.51 1.79
N ASP A 80 -11.62 -8.85 0.55
CA ASP A 80 -10.25 -8.65 0.07
C ASP A 80 -9.88 -7.17 0.00
N LEU A 81 -10.77 -6.30 -0.49
CA LEU A 81 -10.56 -4.85 -0.47
C LEU A 81 -10.39 -4.29 0.95
N ALA A 82 -11.18 -4.78 1.91
CA ALA A 82 -11.02 -4.38 3.30
C ALA A 82 -9.67 -4.85 3.88
N ARG A 83 -9.22 -6.06 3.51
CA ARG A 83 -7.91 -6.59 3.90
C ARG A 83 -6.77 -5.77 3.30
N THR A 84 -6.83 -5.46 2.01
CA THR A 84 -5.85 -4.62 1.31
C THR A 84 -5.77 -3.23 1.92
N LYS A 85 -6.91 -2.61 2.23
CA LYS A 85 -6.96 -1.32 2.91
C LYS A 85 -6.27 -1.35 4.28
N ARG A 86 -6.51 -2.40 5.05
CA ARG A 86 -5.85 -2.60 6.35
C ARG A 86 -4.35 -2.75 6.19
N MET A 87 -3.89 -3.63 5.30
CA MET A 87 -2.46 -3.86 5.07
C MET A 87 -1.73 -2.59 4.64
N THR A 88 -2.35 -1.80 3.75
CA THR A 88 -1.80 -0.53 3.29
C THR A 88 -1.71 0.50 4.42
N ALA A 89 -2.70 0.53 5.32
CA ALA A 89 -2.69 1.41 6.49
C ALA A 89 -1.58 1.01 7.48
N ASP A 90 -1.43 -0.29 7.74
CA ASP A 90 -0.37 -0.82 8.61
C ASP A 90 1.01 -0.48 8.04
N MET A 91 1.21 -0.63 6.72
CA MET A 91 2.47 -0.23 6.07
C MET A 91 2.74 1.28 6.13
N LYS A 92 1.70 2.10 5.98
CA LYS A 92 1.82 3.55 6.13
C LYS A 92 2.31 3.91 7.53
N GLU A 93 1.74 3.29 8.56
CA GLU A 93 2.17 3.52 9.94
C GLU A 93 3.62 3.09 10.16
N VAL A 94 4.03 1.95 9.62
CA VAL A 94 5.42 1.46 9.70
C VAL A 94 6.39 2.47 9.07
N ASN A 95 6.03 3.05 7.92
CA ASN A 95 6.85 4.06 7.25
C ASN A 95 6.93 5.35 8.06
N GLU A 96 5.79 5.85 8.55
CA GLU A 96 5.74 7.08 9.35
C GLU A 96 6.51 6.95 10.68
N ARG A 97 6.56 5.75 11.27
CA ARG A 97 7.36 5.48 12.47
C ARG A 97 8.87 5.61 12.26
N GLN A 98 9.35 5.48 11.02
CA GLN A 98 10.78 5.67 10.73
C GLN A 98 11.19 7.14 10.90
N ASP A 99 10.29 8.05 10.52
CA ASP A 99 10.49 9.50 10.57
C ASP A 99 9.98 10.13 11.88
N ALA A 100 9.34 9.35 12.73
CA ALA A 100 8.79 9.83 13.99
C ALA A 100 9.90 10.35 14.93
N PRO A 101 9.70 11.51 15.58
CA PRO A 101 10.68 12.07 16.51
C PRO A 101 10.95 11.09 17.65
N ARG A 102 12.21 10.66 17.77
CA ARG A 102 12.64 9.72 18.82
C ARG A 102 13.08 10.50 20.04
N ILE A 103 12.63 10.07 21.23
CA ILE A 103 13.14 10.60 22.50
C ILE A 103 14.63 10.27 22.57
N ASN A 104 15.45 11.29 22.83
CA ASN A 104 16.87 11.09 23.11
C ASN A 104 16.99 10.36 24.46
N GLN A 105 17.22 9.05 24.40
CA GLN A 105 17.28 8.18 25.57
C GLN A 105 18.36 8.63 26.57
N GLN A 106 19.48 9.15 26.07
CA GLN A 106 20.56 9.63 26.91
C GLN A 106 20.14 10.90 27.67
N ALA A 107 19.48 11.84 26.99
CA ALA A 107 18.94 13.03 27.65
C ALA A 107 17.87 12.65 28.70
N ALA A 108 16.97 11.73 28.37
CA ALA A 108 15.94 11.24 29.30
C ALA A 108 16.56 10.56 30.54
N GLN A 109 17.58 9.73 30.37
CA GLN A 109 18.31 9.11 31.49
C GLN A 109 18.99 10.15 32.38
N ASN A 110 19.60 11.18 31.78
CA ASN A 110 20.21 12.28 32.52
C ASN A 110 19.18 13.08 33.32
N PHE A 111 18.00 13.34 32.75
CA PHE A 111 16.90 14.00 33.46
C PHE A 111 16.44 13.19 34.68
N VAL A 112 16.23 11.88 34.52
CA VAL A 112 15.83 11.00 35.63
C VAL A 112 16.91 10.96 36.71
N ARG A 113 18.18 10.81 36.33
CA ARG A 113 19.30 10.77 37.28
C ARG A 113 19.45 12.08 38.07
N ASN A 114 19.29 13.22 37.40
CA ASN A 114 19.37 14.53 38.05
C ASN A 114 18.13 14.81 38.94
N ALA A 115 16.96 14.32 38.55
CA ALA A 115 15.74 14.45 39.34
C ALA A 115 15.76 13.60 40.63
N LEU A 116 16.51 12.49 40.62
CA LEU A 116 16.71 11.62 41.79
C LEU A 116 17.87 12.07 42.70
N TRP A 117 18.59 13.13 42.33
CA TRP A 117 19.65 13.66 43.15
C TRP A 117 19.04 14.57 44.24
N GLU A 118 19.15 14.18 45.50
CA GLU A 118 18.80 15.00 46.66
C GLU A 118 20.05 15.73 47.19
N VAL A 119 19.90 17.02 47.53
CA VAL A 119 20.98 17.80 48.16
C VAL A 119 21.26 17.21 49.53
N PRO A 120 22.49 16.75 49.85
CA PRO A 120 22.81 16.33 51.20
C PRO A 120 22.57 17.52 52.14
N ASP A 121 21.75 17.30 53.18
CA ASP A 121 21.38 18.33 54.15
C ASP A 121 22.60 19.15 54.56
N ALA A 122 22.55 20.45 54.24
CA ALA A 122 23.58 21.40 54.65
C ALA A 122 23.61 21.40 56.18
N LYS A 123 24.60 20.71 56.76
CA LYS A 123 24.84 20.70 58.21
C LYS A 123 24.95 22.14 58.69
N LYS A 124 23.92 22.58 59.42
CA LYS A 124 23.91 23.82 60.21
C LYS A 124 24.96 23.76 61.32
#